data_AF-A0A960K3F3-F1
#
_entry.id   AF-A0A960K3F3-F1
#
_cell.length_a   1.000
_cell.length_b   1.000
_cell.length_c   1.000
_cell.angle_alpha   90.00
_cell.angle_beta   90.00
_cell.angle_gamma   90.00
#
_symmetry.space_group_name_H-M   'P 1'
#
loop_
_entity.id
_entity.type
_entity.pdbx_description
1 polymer ?
#
loop_
_entity_poly.entity_id
_entity_poly.type
_entity_poly.pdbx_seq_one_letter_code
_entity_poly.pdbx_strand_id
1 'polypeptide(L)'
;LVFLLGLNLFLLVVGCLMDIFSATVVVVPLIVPLGVAFGIHPVHLAIIFVANLELGYLTPPVGLNLFLASYRFEKPLMTIYRSTLPMLAILGLGVLLITYVPALTLSLLGWLGRL
;
A
#
# COMPACT_ATOMS: atom_id res chain seq x y z
N LEU A 1 12.31 -12.23 1.65
CA LEU A 1 11.57 -11.82 2.87
C LEU A 1 12.02 -10.46 3.40
N VAL A 2 13.30 -10.29 3.76
CA VAL A 2 13.82 -8.99 4.27
C VAL A 2 13.59 -7.83 3.27
N PHE A 3 13.79 -8.07 1.97
CA PHE A 3 13.49 -7.09 0.92
C PHE A 3 12.02 -6.63 0.92
N LEU A 4 11.07 -7.55 1.00
CA LEU A 4 9.63 -7.25 0.96
C LEU A 4 9.16 -6.48 2.20
N LEU A 5 9.72 -6.79 3.36
CA LEU A 5 9.44 -6.08 4.61
C LEU A 5 10.00 -4.66 4.56
N GLY A 6 11.25 -4.50 4.10
CA GLY A 6 11.85 -3.18 3.86
C GLY A 6 11.08 -2.37 2.82
N LEU A 7 10.61 -3.00 1.75
CA LEU A 7 9.78 -2.38 0.72
C LEU A 7 8.45 -1.88 1.30
N ASN A 8 7.74 -2.70 2.09
CA ASN A 8 6.49 -2.27 2.74
C ASN A 8 6.71 -1.06 3.64
N LEU A 9 7.74 -1.09 4.50
CA LEU A 9 8.03 0.02 5.41
C LEU A 9 8.38 1.29 4.64
N PHE A 10 9.21 1.17 3.60
CA PHE A 10 9.56 2.28 2.72
C PHE A 10 8.34 2.86 2.01
N LEU A 11 7.49 2.02 1.43
CA LEU A 11 6.28 2.45 0.73
C LEU A 11 5.25 3.07 1.68
N LEU A 12 5.17 2.59 2.92
CA LEU A 12 4.30 3.19 3.94
C LEU A 12 4.75 4.61 4.26
N VAL A 13 6.06 4.84 4.41
CA VAL A 13 6.63 6.19 4.61
C VAL A 13 6.40 7.08 3.38
N VAL A 14 6.58 6.55 2.18
CA VAL A 14 6.32 7.30 0.94
C VAL A 14 4.83 7.66 0.82
N GLY A 15 3.92 6.70 1.00
CA GLY A 15 2.47 6.95 0.94
C GLY A 15 1.95 7.86 2.05
N CYS A 16 2.69 7.96 3.14
CA CYS A 16 2.45 8.93 4.20
C CYS A 16 2.83 10.36 3.83
N LEU A 17 3.72 10.59 2.85
CA LEU A 17 4.29 11.92 2.54
C LEU A 17 3.92 12.43 1.14
N MET A 18 3.72 11.52 0.19
CA MET A 18 3.46 11.82 -1.21
C MET A 18 2.11 11.28 -1.64
N ASP A 19 1.49 11.92 -2.63
CA ASP A 19 0.25 11.41 -3.20
C ASP A 19 0.49 10.11 -4.00
N ILE A 20 -0.54 9.25 -4.11
CA ILE A 20 -0.42 7.92 -4.75
C ILE A 20 0.11 8.03 -6.17
N PHE A 21 -0.38 9.01 -6.94
CA PHE A 21 0.01 9.17 -8.34
C PHE A 21 1.49 9.60 -8.44
N SER A 22 1.90 10.64 -7.72
CA SER A 22 3.29 11.08 -7.70
C SER A 22 4.25 10.01 -7.18
N ALA A 23 3.88 9.30 -6.11
CA ALA A 23 4.66 8.20 -5.56
C ALA A 23 4.82 7.07 -6.59
N THR A 24 3.75 6.70 -7.29
CA THR A 24 3.79 5.64 -8.30
C THR A 24 4.69 6.04 -9.47
N VAL A 25 4.54 7.25 -10.00
CA VAL A 25 5.34 7.72 -11.16
C VAL A 25 6.83 7.79 -10.84
N VAL A 26 7.20 8.20 -9.61
CA VAL A 26 8.60 8.37 -9.21
C VAL A 26 9.23 7.05 -8.75
N VAL A 27 8.52 6.28 -7.93
CA VAL A 27 9.12 5.16 -7.18
C VAL A 27 9.00 3.83 -7.93
N VAL A 28 7.95 3.61 -8.75
CA VAL A 28 7.81 2.39 -9.56
C VAL A 28 9.00 2.12 -10.48
N PRO A 29 9.47 3.07 -11.32
CA PRO A 29 10.60 2.78 -12.22
C PRO A 29 11.89 2.44 -11.48
N LEU A 30 12.02 2.86 -10.21
CA LEU A 30 13.15 2.51 -9.35
C LEU A 30 13.03 1.10 -8.75
N ILE A 31 11.83 0.71 -8.30
CA ILE A 31 11.61 -0.54 -7.57
C ILE A 31 11.37 -1.73 -8.49
N VAL A 32 10.69 -1.55 -9.63
CA VAL A 32 10.43 -2.63 -10.59
C VAL A 32 11.69 -3.41 -10.98
N PRO A 33 12.82 -2.78 -11.41
CA PRO A 33 14.02 -3.52 -11.76
C PRO A 33 14.61 -4.27 -10.56
N LEU A 34 14.52 -3.71 -9.36
CA LEU A 34 14.92 -4.40 -8.13
C LEU A 34 14.05 -5.65 -7.90
N GLY A 35 12.74 -5.50 -7.99
CA GLY A 35 11.79 -6.60 -7.79
C GLY A 35 12.00 -7.75 -8.76
N VAL A 36 12.23 -7.44 -10.03
CA VAL A 36 12.56 -8.44 -11.06
C VAL A 36 13.89 -9.14 -10.73
N ALA A 37 14.90 -8.41 -10.27
CA ALA A 37 16.17 -9.00 -9.82
C ALA A 37 16.01 -9.94 -8.60
N PHE A 38 15.02 -9.68 -7.74
CA PHE A 38 14.64 -10.56 -6.63
C PHE A 38 13.66 -11.68 -7.01
N GLY A 39 13.34 -11.84 -8.30
CA GLY A 39 12.44 -12.89 -8.81
C GLY A 39 10.95 -12.64 -8.54
N ILE A 40 10.57 -11.41 -8.23
CA ILE A 40 9.18 -11.03 -7.96
C ILE A 40 8.48 -10.64 -9.27
N HIS A 41 7.28 -11.19 -9.48
CA HIS A 41 6.48 -10.86 -10.65
C HIS A 41 6.05 -9.38 -10.63
N PRO A 42 6.19 -8.63 -11.75
CA PRO A 42 5.91 -7.19 -11.79
C PRO A 42 4.48 -6.83 -11.40
N VAL A 43 3.50 -7.68 -11.74
CA VAL A 43 2.09 -7.47 -11.34
C VAL A 43 1.91 -7.60 -9.82
N HIS A 44 2.56 -8.57 -9.19
CA HIS A 44 2.51 -8.72 -7.74
C HIS A 44 3.11 -7.48 -7.06
N LEU A 45 4.24 -6.99 -7.61
CA LEU A 45 4.91 -5.81 -7.12
C LEU A 45 4.03 -4.55 -7.24
N ALA A 46 3.33 -4.39 -8.37
CA ALA A 46 2.37 -3.30 -8.56
C ALA A 46 1.24 -3.33 -7.52
N ILE A 47 0.70 -4.51 -7.21
CA ILE A 47 -0.35 -4.67 -6.20
C ILE A 47 0.19 -4.32 -4.81
N ILE A 48 1.39 -4.79 -4.43
CA ILE A 48 2.04 -4.42 -3.16
C ILE A 48 2.20 -2.89 -3.08
N PHE A 49 2.58 -2.26 -4.19
CA PHE A 49 2.75 -0.81 -4.28
C PHE A 49 1.46 -0.06 -3.94
N VAL A 50 0.40 -0.33 -4.69
CA VAL A 50 -0.89 0.35 -4.54
C VAL A 50 -1.46 0.09 -3.13
N ALA A 51 -1.37 -1.14 -2.65
CA ALA A 51 -1.90 -1.51 -1.34
C ALA A 51 -1.15 -0.81 -0.18
N ASN A 52 0.18 -0.68 -0.26
CA ASN A 52 0.97 0.05 0.75
C ASN A 52 0.72 1.56 0.71
N LEU A 53 0.63 2.15 -0.49
CA LEU A 53 0.39 3.58 -0.64
C LEU A 53 -0.99 3.96 -0.11
N GLU A 54 -2.02 3.16 -0.39
CA GLU A 54 -3.38 3.36 0.16
C GLU A 54 -3.40 3.23 1.69
N LEU A 55 -2.64 2.28 2.24
CA LEU A 55 -2.49 2.16 3.69
C LEU A 55 -1.80 3.40 4.29
N GLY A 56 -0.78 3.94 3.61
CA GLY A 56 -0.12 5.21 3.99
C GLY A 56 -1.09 6.40 4.04
N TYR A 57 -2.04 6.45 3.11
CA TYR A 57 -3.09 7.49 3.04
C TYR A 57 -4.07 7.48 4.21
N LEU A 58 -4.20 6.34 4.90
CA LEU A 58 -5.03 6.17 6.08
C LEU A 58 -4.22 6.23 7.38
N THR A 59 -2.89 6.17 7.29
CA THR A 59 -1.99 6.21 8.45
C THR A 59 -1.73 7.67 8.86
N PRO A 60 -1.65 7.97 10.17
CA PRO A 60 -1.42 9.33 10.66
C PRO A 60 0.08 9.71 10.55
N PRO A 61 0.47 10.35 9.43
CA PRO A 61 1.26 11.59 9.52
C PRO A 61 0.84 12.71 8.54
N VAL A 62 0.29 12.39 7.36
CA VAL A 62 -0.37 13.35 6.44
C VAL A 62 -1.78 12.89 6.07
N GLY A 63 -2.09 11.57 6.16
CA GLY A 63 -3.43 11.00 6.26
C GLY A 63 -4.53 11.65 5.41
N LEU A 64 -4.29 11.92 4.12
CA LEU A 64 -5.16 12.74 3.27
C LEU A 64 -6.63 12.30 3.29
N ASN A 65 -6.88 10.98 3.32
CA ASN A 65 -8.23 10.42 3.43
C ASN A 65 -8.90 10.78 4.76
N LEU A 66 -8.13 10.79 5.86
CA LEU A 66 -8.61 11.20 7.18
C LEU A 66 -8.85 12.72 7.26
N PHE A 67 -8.02 13.53 6.59
CA PHE A 67 -8.24 14.98 6.49
C PHE A 67 -9.51 15.31 5.69
N LEU A 68 -9.70 14.67 4.54
CA LEU A 68 -10.92 14.85 3.75
C LEU A 68 -12.17 14.41 4.52
N ALA A 69 -12.10 13.30 5.26
CA ALA A 69 -13.17 12.87 6.13
C ALA A 69 -13.44 13.85 7.28
N SER A 70 -12.39 14.35 7.96
CA SER A 70 -12.52 15.36 9.02
C SER A 70 -13.19 16.64 8.51
N TYR A 71 -12.81 17.10 7.31
CA TYR A 71 -13.43 18.24 6.64
C TYR A 71 -14.91 17.96 6.30
N ARG A 72 -15.21 16.79 5.70
CA ARG A 72 -16.56 16.44 5.27
C ARG A 72 -17.56 16.26 6.42
N PHE A 73 -17.10 15.69 7.53
CA PHE A 73 -17.91 15.38 8.71
C PHE A 73 -17.83 16.45 9.81
N GLU A 74 -17.04 17.51 9.60
CA GLU A 74 -16.79 18.60 10.56
C GLU A 74 -16.40 18.10 11.97
N LYS A 75 -15.68 16.98 12.02
CA LYS A 75 -15.22 16.35 13.27
C LYS A 75 -13.70 16.50 13.42
N PRO A 76 -13.18 16.63 14.65
CA PRO A 76 -11.75 16.73 14.87
C PRO A 76 -11.03 15.47 14.37
N LEU A 77 -9.87 15.65 13.73
CA LEU A 77 -9.04 14.59 13.16
C LEU A 77 -8.81 13.41 14.10
N MET A 78 -8.59 13.68 15.39
CA MET A 78 -8.37 12.63 16.38
C MET A 78 -9.58 11.72 16.60
N THR A 79 -10.80 12.24 16.43
CA THR A 79 -12.02 11.43 16.52
C THR A 79 -12.17 10.53 15.30
N ILE A 80 -11.87 11.06 14.11
CA ILE A 80 -11.88 10.28 12.87
C ILE A 80 -10.82 9.19 12.94
N TYR A 81 -9.58 9.55 13.31
CA TYR A 81 -8.46 8.61 13.45
C TYR A 81 -8.79 7.43 14.38
N ARG A 82 -9.36 7.72 15.55
CA ARG A 82 -9.73 6.67 16.51
C ARG A 82 -10.83 5.76 15.97
N SER A 83 -11.70 6.28 15.11
CA SER A 83 -12.78 5.52 14.46
C SER A 83 -12.26 4.68 13.29
N THR A 84 -11.19 5.10 12.61
CA THR A 84 -10.62 4.40 11.46
C THR A 84 -9.52 3.39 11.84
N LEU A 85 -8.97 3.46 13.05
CA LEU A 85 -8.02 2.48 13.61
C LEU A 85 -8.39 1.00 13.34
N PRO A 86 -9.62 0.52 13.60
CA PRO A 86 -9.98 -0.87 13.31
C PRO A 86 -9.88 -1.21 11.82
N MET A 87 -10.27 -0.27 10.94
CA MET A 87 -10.16 -0.45 9.50
C MET A 87 -8.69 -0.47 9.04
N LEU A 88 -7.86 0.40 9.62
CA LEU A 88 -6.43 0.45 9.35
C LEU A 88 -5.73 -0.85 9.73
N ALA A 89 -6.11 -1.47 10.85
CA ALA A 89 -5.57 -2.77 11.25
C ALA A 89 -5.93 -3.88 10.25
N ILE A 90 -7.18 -3.91 9.78
CA ILE A 90 -7.64 -4.88 8.77
C ILE A 90 -6.87 -4.70 7.46
N LEU A 91 -6.73 -3.46 7.00
CA LEU A 91 -5.99 -3.15 5.78
C LEU A 91 -4.50 -3.48 5.92
N GLY A 92 -3.89 -3.20 7.08
CA GLY A 92 -2.51 -3.58 7.38
C GLY A 92 -2.29 -5.09 7.32
N LEU A 93 -3.20 -5.88 7.90
CA LEU A 93 -3.18 -7.33 7.77
C LEU A 93 -3.34 -7.78 6.31
N GLY A 94 -4.25 -7.13 5.57
CA GLY A 94 -4.44 -7.38 4.14
C GLY A 94 -3.16 -7.15 3.32
N VAL A 95 -2.46 -6.04 3.57
CA VAL A 95 -1.18 -5.71 2.91
C VAL A 95 -0.10 -6.75 3.22
N LEU A 96 -0.01 -7.20 4.47
CA LEU A 96 0.93 -8.27 4.86
C LEU A 96 0.57 -9.60 4.17
N LEU A 97 -0.72 -9.97 4.16
CA LEU A 97 -1.19 -11.18 3.47
C LEU A 97 -0.89 -11.11 1.97
N ILE A 98 -1.17 -9.99 1.32
CA ILE A 98 -0.84 -9.76 -0.09
C ILE A 98 0.66 -9.88 -0.31
N THR A 99 1.49 -9.31 0.57
CA THR A 99 2.96 -9.32 0.43
C THR A 99 3.56 -10.73 0.58
N TYR A 100 3.05 -11.55 1.50
CA TYR A 100 3.63 -12.86 1.81
C TYR A 100 2.94 -14.03 1.11
N VAL A 101 1.71 -13.83 0.61
CA VAL A 101 0.93 -14.85 -0.09
C VAL A 101 0.75 -14.43 -1.55
N PRO A 102 1.77 -14.62 -2.41
CA PRO A 102 1.69 -14.25 -3.83
C PRO A 102 0.57 -14.98 -4.57
N ALA A 103 0.14 -16.14 -4.09
CA ALA A 103 -1.03 -16.85 -4.60
C ALA A 103 -2.31 -15.99 -4.58
N LEU A 104 -2.51 -15.10 -3.60
CA LEU A 104 -3.70 -14.22 -3.58
C LEU A 104 -3.75 -13.28 -4.80
N THR A 105 -2.58 -12.89 -5.30
CA THR A 105 -2.47 -11.95 -6.42
C THR A 105 -2.25 -12.63 -7.77
N LEU A 106 -1.50 -13.73 -7.79
CA LEU A 106 -1.09 -14.40 -9.02
C LEU A 106 -2.03 -15.55 -9.40
N SER A 107 -2.81 -16.11 -8.46
CA SER A 107 -3.74 -17.21 -8.77
C SER A 107 -4.79 -16.81 -9.80
N LEU A 108 -5.38 -15.60 -9.66
CA LEU A 108 -6.34 -15.06 -10.61
C LEU A 108 -5.70 -14.84 -11.98
N LEU A 109 -4.46 -14.34 -12.01
CA LEU A 109 -3.72 -14.10 -13.26
C LEU A 109 -3.37 -15.40 -13.99
N GLY A 110 -3.02 -16.45 -13.24
CA GLY A 110 -2.78 -17.79 -13.77
C GLY A 110 -4.04 -18.45 -14.29
N TRP A 111 -5.17 -18.29 -13.59
CA TRP A 111 -6.46 -18.79 -14.06
C TRP A 111 -6.92 -18.11 -15.35
N LEU A 112 -6.57 -16.83 -15.52
CA LEU A 112 -6.85 -16.07 -16.74
C LEU A 112 -5.86 -16.36 -17.90
N GLY A 113 -4.89 -17.26 -17.70
CA GLY A 113 -3.90 -17.63 -18.72
C GLY A 113 -2.91 -16.51 -19.08
N ARG A 114 -2.69 -15.55 -18.18
CA ARG A 114 -1.80 -14.38 -18.39
C ARG A 114 -0.49 -14.45 -17.60
N LEU A 115 -0.07 -15.65 -17.20
CA LEU A 115 1.22 -15.97 -16.59
C LEU A 115 2.10 -16.75 -17.56
#